data_AF-A0A1W1XSC9-F1
#
_entry.id   AF-A0A1W1XSC9-F1
#
_cell.length_a   1.000
_cell.length_b   1.000
_cell.length_c   1.000
_cell.angle_alpha   90.00
_cell.angle_beta   90.00
_cell.angle_gamma   90.00
#
_symmetry.space_group_name_H-M   'P 1'
#
loop_
_entity.id
_entity.type
_entity.pdbx_description
1 polymer ?
#
loop_
_entity_poly.entity_id
_entity_poly.type
_entity_poly.pdbx_seq_one_letter_code
_entity_poly.pdbx_strand_id
1 'polypeptide(L)'
;MGFADNLKSIRQERHISQEELAEIIGVSRQAVSKWEQGSSYPEMEKLLVLSKELNVSLDYLMLSEIKSTENNKTLSNNIIVPTGKITIKSYDGKSIVNCYKVLSSHVMFKAKSDEPKYWLIGVNKGALWGEKSIVLGWYVDEEKIKKEMDEISEAINKGVIVYELKYAVNVKNKMLRVKIDER
;
A
#
# COMPACT_ATOMS: atom_id res chain seq x y z
N MET A 1 16.12 12.96 -17.65
CA MET A 1 14.95 12.07 -17.77
C MET A 1 13.72 12.91 -17.51
N GLY A 2 12.87 13.19 -18.50
CA GLY A 2 11.64 13.96 -18.26
C GLY A 2 10.47 13.07 -17.84
N PHE A 3 9.29 13.67 -17.65
CA PHE A 3 8.04 12.93 -17.47
C PHE A 3 7.84 11.81 -18.50
N ALA A 4 8.15 12.07 -19.77
CA ALA A 4 8.07 11.11 -20.86
C ALA A 4 8.91 9.85 -20.61
N ASP A 5 10.17 10.05 -20.18
CA ASP A 5 11.11 8.96 -19.90
C ASP A 5 10.67 8.17 -18.67
N ASN A 6 10.22 8.87 -17.62
CA ASN A 6 9.76 8.25 -16.37
C ASN A 6 8.51 7.40 -16.61
N LEU A 7 7.52 7.94 -17.31
CA LEU A 7 6.28 7.23 -17.66
C LEU A 7 6.59 5.95 -18.44
N LYS A 8 7.44 6.06 -19.47
CA LYS A 8 7.85 4.92 -20.29
C LYS A 8 8.60 3.86 -19.48
N SER A 9 9.49 4.30 -18.59
CA SER A 9 10.27 3.40 -17.73
C SER A 9 9.37 2.62 -16.77
N ILE A 10 8.48 3.31 -16.05
CA ILE A 10 7.50 2.68 -15.15
C ILE A 10 6.61 1.69 -15.91
N ARG A 11 6.18 2.05 -17.12
CA ARG A 11 5.38 1.17 -17.98
C ARG A 11 6.15 -0.11 -18.34
N GLN A 12 7.40 0.03 -18.73
CA GLN A 12 8.27 -1.09 -19.11
C GLN A 12 8.62 -2.00 -17.93
N GLU A 13 8.90 -1.42 -16.76
CA GLU A 13 9.14 -2.15 -15.50
C GLU A 13 7.92 -2.99 -15.08
N ARG A 14 6.72 -2.53 -15.43
CA ARG A 14 5.46 -3.25 -15.19
C ARG A 14 5.09 -4.23 -16.28
N HIS A 15 5.90 -4.34 -17.34
CA HIS A 15 5.66 -5.22 -18.48
C HIS A 15 4.32 -5.02 -19.19
N ILE A 16 3.78 -3.80 -19.18
CA ILE A 16 2.54 -3.46 -19.89
C ILE A 16 2.84 -2.69 -21.18
N SER A 17 1.99 -2.85 -22.18
CA SER A 17 2.02 -2.14 -23.46
C SER A 17 1.42 -0.74 -23.34
N GLN A 18 1.66 0.11 -24.35
CA GLN A 18 1.01 1.42 -24.43
C GLN A 18 -0.51 1.32 -24.56
N GLU A 19 -1.03 0.23 -25.13
CA GLU A 19 -2.47 -0.03 -25.24
C GLU A 19 -3.05 -0.33 -23.85
N GLU A 20 -2.45 -1.26 -23.12
CA GLU A 20 -2.89 -1.61 -21.76
C GLU A 20 -2.81 -0.40 -20.81
N LEU A 21 -1.75 0.42 -20.91
CA LEU A 21 -1.67 1.65 -20.13
C LEU A 21 -2.79 2.63 -20.52
N ALA A 22 -3.13 2.74 -21.80
CA ALA A 22 -4.20 3.61 -22.26
C ALA A 22 -5.57 3.16 -21.73
N GLU A 23 -5.82 1.86 -21.72
CA GLU A 23 -7.03 1.26 -21.14
C GLU A 23 -7.14 1.54 -19.64
N ILE A 24 -6.04 1.34 -18.89
CA ILE A 24 -5.99 1.62 -17.44
C ILE A 24 -6.33 3.09 -17.13
N ILE A 25 -5.81 4.02 -17.93
CA ILE A 25 -5.96 5.47 -17.69
C ILE A 25 -7.25 6.03 -18.34
N GLY A 26 -7.93 5.24 -19.18
CA GLY A 26 -9.11 5.65 -19.92
C GLY A 26 -8.79 6.77 -20.93
N VAL A 27 -7.78 6.54 -21.77
CA VAL A 27 -7.37 7.43 -22.87
C VAL A 27 -7.07 6.61 -24.13
N SER A 28 -6.77 7.26 -25.25
CA SER A 28 -6.32 6.55 -26.44
C SER A 28 -4.85 6.13 -26.32
N ARG A 29 -4.48 5.00 -26.93
CA ARG A 29 -3.08 4.57 -27.10
C ARG A 29 -2.20 5.65 -27.72
N GLN A 30 -2.77 6.45 -28.63
CA GLN A 30 -2.09 7.57 -29.26
C GLN A 30 -1.73 8.67 -28.25
N ALA A 31 -2.58 8.94 -27.25
CA ALA A 31 -2.27 9.88 -26.18
C ALA A 31 -1.06 9.39 -25.36
N VAL A 32 -1.07 8.13 -24.94
CA VAL A 32 0.07 7.51 -24.23
C VAL A 32 1.35 7.56 -25.06
N SER A 33 1.27 7.21 -26.35
CA SER A 33 2.41 7.31 -27.26
C SER A 33 2.97 8.73 -27.33
N LYS A 34 2.12 9.76 -27.41
CA LYS A 34 2.58 11.16 -27.44
C LYS A 34 3.23 11.59 -26.14
N TRP A 35 2.70 11.14 -25.00
CA TRP A 35 3.26 11.39 -23.66
C TRP A 35 4.65 10.77 -23.51
N GLU A 36 4.82 9.50 -23.87
CA GLU A 36 6.11 8.79 -23.80
C GLU A 36 7.14 9.32 -24.80
N GLN A 37 6.70 10.03 -25.84
CA GLN A 37 7.57 10.73 -26.79
C GLN A 37 7.87 12.17 -26.37
N GLY A 38 7.26 12.66 -25.28
CA GLY A 38 7.41 14.06 -24.83
C GLY A 38 6.76 15.09 -25.75
N SER A 39 5.89 14.67 -26.66
CA SER A 39 5.22 15.54 -27.64
C SER A 39 3.93 16.17 -27.12
N SER A 40 3.39 15.66 -26.00
CA SER A 40 2.28 16.28 -25.26
C SER A 40 2.35 15.86 -23.80
N TYR A 41 1.56 16.54 -22.95
CA TYR A 41 1.38 16.17 -21.55
C TYR A 41 -0.06 15.73 -21.27
N PRO A 42 -0.27 14.81 -20.31
CA PRO A 42 -1.59 14.54 -19.75
C PRO A 42 -2.14 15.76 -19.01
N GLU A 43 -3.47 15.86 -18.96
CA GLU A 43 -4.16 16.82 -18.10
C GLU A 43 -4.01 16.46 -16.62
N MET A 44 -4.25 17.42 -15.72
CA MET A 44 -4.10 17.23 -14.27
C MET A 44 -4.89 16.04 -13.73
N GLU A 45 -6.12 15.83 -14.21
CA GLU A 45 -6.92 14.67 -13.82
C GLU A 45 -6.23 13.36 -14.20
N LYS A 46 -5.71 13.27 -15.43
CA LYS A 46 -5.00 12.08 -15.91
C LYS A 46 -3.66 11.87 -15.20
N LEU A 47 -2.98 12.93 -14.77
CA LEU A 47 -1.79 12.83 -13.90
C LEU A 47 -2.11 12.22 -12.54
N LEU A 48 -3.23 12.59 -11.92
CA LEU A 48 -3.66 11.99 -10.66
C LEU A 48 -4.03 10.52 -10.83
N VAL A 49 -4.70 10.17 -11.93
CA VAL A 49 -5.00 8.77 -12.28
C VAL A 49 -3.71 7.99 -12.51
N LEU A 50 -2.75 8.52 -13.27
CA LEU A 50 -1.43 7.92 -13.48
C LEU A 50 -0.73 7.66 -12.14
N SER A 51 -0.65 8.65 -11.26
CA SER A 51 -0.08 8.51 -9.92
C SER A 51 -0.72 7.37 -9.12
N LYS A 52 -2.06 7.29 -9.13
CA LYS A 52 -2.83 6.28 -8.40
C LYS A 52 -2.65 4.86 -8.96
N GLU A 53 -2.80 4.70 -10.28
CA GLU A 53 -2.73 3.40 -10.96
C GLU A 53 -1.29 2.89 -11.04
N LEU A 54 -0.34 3.79 -11.32
CA LEU A 54 1.09 3.48 -11.34
C LEU A 54 1.74 3.51 -9.95
N ASN A 55 0.98 3.80 -8.88
CA ASN A 55 1.43 3.76 -7.50
C ASN A 55 2.78 4.47 -7.26
N VAL A 56 2.94 5.63 -7.87
CA VAL A 56 4.13 6.49 -7.79
C VAL A 56 3.68 7.89 -7.40
N SER A 57 4.53 8.65 -6.72
CA SER A 57 4.22 10.05 -6.45
C SER A 57 4.18 10.87 -7.74
N LEU A 58 3.40 11.95 -7.74
CA LEU A 58 3.42 12.90 -8.85
C LEU A 58 4.83 13.49 -9.04
N ASP A 59 5.56 13.72 -7.95
CA ASP A 59 6.95 14.17 -7.98
C ASP A 59 7.83 13.18 -8.74
N TYR A 60 7.71 11.88 -8.48
CA TYR A 60 8.48 10.86 -9.21
C TYR A 60 8.14 10.83 -10.70
N LEU A 61 6.85 11.01 -11.04
CA LEU A 61 6.43 11.11 -12.44
C LEU A 61 7.03 12.34 -13.12
N MET A 62 7.17 13.47 -12.41
CA MET A 62 7.49 14.77 -13.01
C MET A 62 8.99 15.13 -12.94
N LEU A 63 9.71 14.66 -11.94
CA LEU A 63 11.10 15.06 -11.70
C LEU A 63 12.05 14.33 -12.65
N SER A 64 12.91 15.11 -13.32
CA SER A 64 14.16 14.57 -13.85
C SER A 64 15.12 14.39 -12.70
N GLU A 65 15.84 13.27 -12.66
CA GLU A 65 16.93 13.05 -11.69
C GLU A 65 17.67 14.36 -11.48
N ILE A 66 17.51 14.93 -10.29
CA ILE A 66 18.43 15.95 -9.82
C ILE A 66 19.71 15.16 -9.62
N LYS A 67 20.64 15.26 -10.58
CA LYS A 67 22.03 14.91 -10.29
C LYS A 67 22.46 15.85 -9.18
N SER A 68 22.30 15.39 -7.94
CA SER A 68 22.93 15.98 -6.78
C SER A 68 24.42 15.92 -7.06
N THR A 69 24.97 17.05 -7.48
CA THR A 69 26.42 17.25 -7.61
C THR A 69 27.06 16.73 -6.34
N GLU A 70 27.89 15.71 -6.49
CA GLU A 70 28.65 15.07 -5.44
C GLU A 70 29.35 16.14 -4.60
N ASN A 71 28.95 16.27 -3.33
CA ASN A 71 29.79 16.87 -2.32
C ASN A 71 29.73 15.98 -1.08
N ASN A 72 30.80 15.20 -0.95
CA ASN A 72 31.15 14.42 0.22
C ASN A 72 31.09 15.27 1.49
N LYS A 73 29.96 15.21 2.20
CA LYS A 73 29.93 15.41 3.65
C LYS A 73 29.13 14.28 4.26
N THR A 74 29.85 13.49 5.03
CA THR A 74 29.37 12.49 5.97
C THR A 74 28.13 13.01 6.71
N LEU A 75 26.96 12.55 6.29
CA LEU A 75 25.76 12.56 7.12
C LEU A 75 24.88 11.39 6.66
N SER A 76 24.96 10.30 7.41
CA SER A 76 23.97 9.22 7.43
C SER A 76 22.64 9.76 7.97
N ASN A 77 22.03 10.71 7.28
CA ASN A 77 20.65 11.07 7.48
C ASN A 77 19.87 10.21 6.49
N ASN A 78 19.43 9.04 6.95
CA ASN A 78 18.40 8.27 6.26
C ASN A 78 17.19 9.21 6.12
N ILE A 79 17.04 9.84 4.96
CA ILE A 79 15.81 10.56 4.62
C ILE A 79 14.75 9.48 4.47
N ILE A 80 13.97 9.25 5.53
CA ILE A 80 12.82 8.36 5.50
C ILE A 80 11.75 9.08 4.68
N VAL A 81 11.62 8.70 3.41
CA VAL A 81 10.51 9.12 2.55
C VAL A 81 9.29 8.27 2.89
N PRO A 82 8.14 8.87 3.26
CA PRO A 82 6.92 8.12 3.53
C PRO A 82 6.46 7.42 2.26
N THR A 83 6.57 6.09 2.23
CA THR A 83 6.21 5.27 1.06
C THR A 83 4.70 5.06 0.91
N GLY A 84 3.90 5.55 1.87
CA GLY A 84 2.49 5.22 2.01
C GLY A 84 2.24 3.76 2.35
N LYS A 85 3.28 3.02 2.76
CA LYS A 85 3.22 1.61 3.08
C LYS A 85 3.84 1.32 4.44
N ILE A 86 3.36 0.25 5.07
CA ILE A 86 3.79 -0.19 6.37
C ILE A 86 3.86 -1.72 6.42
N THR A 87 4.89 -2.22 7.08
CA THR A 87 5.09 -3.66 7.25
C THR A 87 4.49 -4.11 8.58
N ILE A 88 3.55 -5.06 8.53
CA ILE A 88 2.87 -5.59 9.71
C ILE A 88 2.99 -7.12 9.72
N LYS A 89 3.36 -7.67 10.87
CA LYS A 89 3.38 -9.12 11.10
C LYS A 89 1.97 -9.60 11.47
N SER A 90 1.53 -10.72 10.90
CA SER A 90 0.24 -11.33 11.24
C SER A 90 0.23 -11.88 12.67
N TYR A 91 -0.97 -12.03 13.24
CA TYR A 91 -1.21 -12.53 14.60
C TYR A 91 -0.60 -13.90 14.87
N ASP A 92 -0.50 -14.77 13.86
CA ASP A 92 0.11 -16.10 13.98
C ASP A 92 1.62 -16.09 13.74
N GLY A 93 2.18 -14.92 13.42
CA GLY A 93 3.58 -14.70 13.12
C GLY A 93 4.10 -15.34 11.84
N LYS A 94 3.23 -15.96 11.03
CA LYS A 94 3.62 -16.70 9.82
C LYS A 94 3.76 -15.80 8.60
N SER A 95 3.14 -14.63 8.61
CA SER A 95 3.14 -13.69 7.49
C SER A 95 3.70 -12.34 7.92
N ILE A 96 4.51 -11.75 7.05
CA ILE A 96 4.93 -10.35 7.13
C ILE A 96 4.36 -9.66 5.91
N VAL A 97 3.48 -8.69 6.12
CA VAL A 97 2.67 -8.09 5.07
C VAL A 97 3.06 -6.64 4.89
N ASN A 98 3.40 -6.27 3.65
CA ASN A 98 3.62 -4.88 3.27
C ASN A 98 2.27 -4.28 2.81
N CYS A 99 1.62 -3.54 3.70
CA CYS A 99 0.28 -3.01 3.53
C CYS A 99 0.34 -1.55 3.09
N TYR A 100 -0.54 -1.10 2.19
CA TYR A 100 -0.77 0.34 1.95
C TYR A 100 -2.05 0.85 2.62
N LYS A 101 -2.93 -0.05 3.05
CA LYS A 101 -4.13 0.25 3.84
C LYS A 101 -4.50 -0.95 4.70
N VAL A 102 -5.29 -0.69 5.73
CA VAL A 102 -5.93 -1.71 6.56
C VAL A 102 -7.44 -1.56 6.53
N LEU A 103 -8.16 -2.67 6.64
CA LEU A 103 -9.61 -2.73 6.70
C LEU A 103 -10.03 -3.51 7.93
N SER A 104 -11.13 -3.10 8.57
CA SER A 104 -11.76 -3.88 9.63
C SER A 104 -13.12 -4.41 9.17
N SER A 105 -13.52 -5.55 9.69
CA SER A 105 -14.90 -6.04 9.54
C SER A 105 -15.37 -6.76 10.81
N HIS A 106 -16.68 -6.83 11.00
CA HIS A 106 -17.30 -7.55 12.10
C HIS A 106 -17.52 -9.01 11.70
N VAL A 107 -17.33 -9.93 12.65
CA VAL A 107 -17.62 -11.35 12.45
C VAL A 107 -19.13 -11.53 12.38
N MET A 108 -19.65 -11.99 11.22
CA MET A 108 -21.09 -12.03 10.93
C MET A 108 -21.92 -12.98 11.82
N PHE A 109 -21.30 -13.85 12.62
CA PHE A 109 -22.01 -14.78 13.50
C PHE A 109 -21.99 -14.25 14.94
N LYS A 110 -23.03 -14.56 15.74
CA LYS A 110 -23.08 -14.25 17.18
C LYS A 110 -21.84 -14.83 17.86
N ALA A 111 -20.80 -14.01 18.00
CA ALA A 111 -19.55 -14.39 18.65
C ALA A 111 -19.88 -14.77 20.09
N LYS A 112 -19.41 -15.93 20.52
CA LYS A 112 -19.44 -16.31 21.93
C LYS A 112 -18.47 -15.41 22.71
N SER A 113 -18.60 -15.37 24.03
CA SER A 113 -17.73 -14.53 24.88
C SER A 113 -16.23 -14.85 24.71
N ASP A 114 -15.88 -16.06 24.26
CA ASP A 114 -14.52 -16.54 24.01
C ASP A 114 -14.07 -16.39 22.55
N GLU A 115 -14.82 -15.69 21.71
CA GLU A 115 -14.54 -15.51 20.28
C GLU A 115 -14.30 -14.02 19.95
N PRO A 116 -13.33 -13.70 19.08
CA PRO A 116 -13.13 -12.33 18.62
C PRO A 116 -14.32 -11.85 17.79
N LYS A 117 -14.67 -10.58 17.94
CA LYS A 117 -15.80 -9.95 17.25
C LYS A 117 -15.38 -9.23 15.96
N TYR A 118 -14.11 -8.87 15.85
CA TYR A 118 -13.59 -8.13 14.71
C TYR A 118 -12.25 -8.72 14.25
N TRP A 119 -11.95 -8.52 12.98
CA TRP A 119 -10.68 -8.83 12.36
C TRP A 119 -10.14 -7.64 11.59
N LEU A 120 -8.82 -7.50 11.61
CA LEU A 120 -8.08 -6.51 10.85
C LEU A 120 -7.42 -7.20 9.66
N ILE A 121 -7.58 -6.60 8.49
CA ILE A 121 -7.08 -7.10 7.21
C ILE A 121 -6.08 -6.09 6.66
N GLY A 122 -4.87 -6.55 6.39
CA GLY A 122 -3.86 -5.83 5.65
C GLY A 122 -4.06 -6.03 4.16
N VAL A 123 -4.08 -4.94 3.40
CA VAL A 123 -4.24 -4.99 1.95
C VAL A 123 -2.92 -4.64 1.27
N ASN A 124 -2.47 -5.54 0.40
CA ASN A 124 -1.31 -5.33 -0.47
C ASN A 124 -1.76 -5.35 -1.94
N LYS A 125 -1.15 -4.48 -2.77
CA LYS A 125 -1.36 -4.52 -4.23
C LYS A 125 -0.72 -5.81 -4.76
N GLY A 126 -1.53 -6.75 -5.24
CA GLY A 126 -1.04 -7.95 -5.92
C GLY A 126 -0.48 -7.59 -7.29
N ALA A 127 0.64 -8.22 -7.68
CA ALA A 127 1.33 -7.91 -8.94
C ALA A 127 0.49 -8.18 -10.21
N LEU A 128 -0.55 -9.03 -10.13
CA LEU A 128 -1.33 -9.49 -11.29
C LEU A 128 -2.82 -9.83 -11.01
N TRP A 129 -3.26 -9.86 -9.74
CA TRP A 129 -4.59 -10.40 -9.34
C TRP A 129 -5.29 -9.54 -8.28
N GLY A 130 -5.40 -8.24 -8.54
CA GLY A 130 -6.10 -7.32 -7.64
C GLY A 130 -5.49 -7.19 -6.25
N GLU A 131 -6.27 -6.68 -5.30
CA GLU A 131 -5.87 -6.51 -3.91
C GLU A 131 -5.78 -7.89 -3.21
N LYS A 132 -4.61 -8.20 -2.62
CA LYS A 132 -4.46 -9.36 -1.72
C LYS A 132 -4.71 -8.91 -0.29
N SER A 133 -5.67 -9.59 0.35
CA SER A 133 -6.10 -9.32 1.72
C SER A 133 -5.59 -10.42 2.66
N ILE A 134 -4.84 -10.03 3.70
CA ILE A 134 -4.31 -10.95 4.70
C ILE A 134 -4.84 -10.53 6.07
N VAL A 135 -5.34 -11.47 6.86
CA VAL A 135 -5.76 -11.21 8.24
C VAL A 135 -4.51 -10.94 9.09
N LEU A 136 -4.45 -9.73 9.64
CA LEU A 136 -3.35 -9.27 10.48
C LEU A 136 -3.63 -9.54 11.96
N GLY A 137 -4.85 -9.34 12.43
CA GLY A 137 -5.17 -9.38 13.86
C GLY A 137 -6.64 -9.61 14.15
N TRP A 138 -6.94 -9.98 15.39
CA TRP A 138 -8.27 -10.23 15.91
C TRP A 138 -8.54 -9.35 17.11
N TYR A 139 -9.79 -8.91 17.28
CA TYR A 139 -10.17 -7.95 18.31
C TYR A 139 -11.52 -8.29 18.93
N VAL A 140 -11.65 -8.02 20.22
CA VAL A 140 -12.89 -8.25 20.99
C VAL A 140 -13.76 -7.00 21.01
N ASP A 141 -13.14 -5.83 20.97
CA ASP A 141 -13.78 -4.54 21.18
C ASP A 141 -13.62 -3.65 19.95
N GLU A 142 -14.71 -2.97 19.55
CA GLU A 142 -14.70 -2.04 18.42
C GLU A 142 -13.75 -0.86 18.65
N GLU A 143 -13.69 -0.38 19.89
CA GLU A 143 -12.81 0.73 20.29
C GLU A 143 -11.34 0.37 20.08
N LYS A 144 -10.93 -0.85 20.41
CA LYS A 144 -9.55 -1.31 20.25
C LYS A 144 -9.15 -1.42 18.78
N ILE A 145 -10.00 -1.97 17.92
CA ILE A 145 -9.69 -2.08 16.50
C ILE A 145 -9.67 -0.70 15.82
N LYS A 146 -10.59 0.22 16.18
CA LYS A 146 -10.54 1.60 15.68
C LYS A 146 -9.25 2.30 16.10
N LYS A 147 -8.89 2.20 17.38
CA LYS A 147 -7.64 2.78 17.90
C LYS A 147 -6.41 2.24 17.19
N GLU A 148 -6.36 0.92 16.93
CA GLU A 148 -5.27 0.32 16.16
C GLU A 148 -5.21 0.89 14.73
N MET A 149 -6.35 1.00 14.06
CA MET A 149 -6.42 1.54 12.70
C MET A 149 -5.96 2.99 12.62
N ASP A 150 -6.35 3.83 13.58
CA ASP A 150 -5.93 5.23 13.66
C ASP A 150 -4.40 5.33 13.84
N GLU A 151 -3.83 4.54 14.74
CA GLU A 151 -2.38 4.50 14.96
C GLU A 151 -1.60 3.98 13.74
N ILE A 152 -2.12 2.97 13.03
CA ILE A 152 -1.52 2.47 11.78
C ILE A 152 -1.56 3.56 10.69
N SER A 153 -2.68 4.26 10.55
CA SER A 153 -2.84 5.35 9.59
C SER A 153 -1.86 6.49 9.88
N GLU A 154 -1.76 6.90 11.15
CA GLU A 154 -0.80 7.91 11.59
C GLU A 154 0.66 7.45 11.35
N ALA A 155 0.97 6.19 11.63
CA ALA A 155 2.29 5.61 11.39
C ALA A 155 2.66 5.65 9.89
N ILE A 156 1.73 5.29 9.00
CA ILE A 156 1.92 5.41 7.54
C ILE A 156 2.20 6.86 7.14
N ASN A 157 1.40 7.81 7.65
CA ASN A 157 1.55 9.23 7.34
C ASN A 157 2.89 9.81 7.83
N LYS A 158 3.40 9.30 8.96
CA LYS A 158 4.71 9.65 9.51
C LYS A 158 5.88 8.90 8.84
N GLY A 159 5.61 8.00 7.90
CA GLY A 159 6.64 7.21 7.21
C GLY A 159 7.25 6.09 8.05
N VAL A 160 6.56 5.62 9.09
CA VAL A 160 6.98 4.46 9.87
C VAL A 160 6.95 3.20 8.99
N ILE A 161 8.05 2.45 8.99
CA ILE A 161 8.26 1.34 8.05
C ILE A 161 7.67 0.03 8.59
N VAL A 162 7.66 -0.15 9.92
CA VAL A 162 7.24 -1.37 10.60
C VAL A 162 6.29 -1.01 11.74
N TYR A 163 5.18 -1.75 11.85
CA TYR A 163 4.23 -1.60 12.94
C TYR A 163 3.89 -2.96 13.56
N GLU A 164 3.89 -3.00 14.88
CA GLU A 164 3.47 -4.15 15.67
C GLU A 164 2.09 -3.86 16.25
N LEU A 165 1.16 -4.81 16.06
CA LEU A 165 -0.19 -4.70 16.60
C LEU A 165 -0.15 -4.69 18.13
N LYS A 166 -0.76 -3.69 18.74
CA LYS A 166 -0.73 -3.44 20.18
C LYS A 166 -1.99 -3.94 20.89
N TYR A 167 -3.12 -3.95 20.20
CA TYR A 167 -4.44 -4.23 20.78
C TYR A 167 -5.07 -5.53 20.26
N ALA A 168 -4.40 -6.22 19.33
CA ALA A 168 -4.82 -7.52 18.85
C ALA A 168 -4.76 -8.58 19.96
N VAL A 169 -5.76 -9.47 20.02
CA VAL A 169 -5.75 -10.61 20.94
C VAL A 169 -5.11 -11.83 20.30
N ASN A 170 -4.40 -12.60 21.11
CA ASN A 170 -3.92 -13.92 20.71
C ASN A 170 -5.11 -14.84 20.48
N VAL A 171 -5.03 -15.65 19.43
CA VAL A 171 -6.09 -16.60 19.10
C VAL A 171 -5.52 -17.96 18.75
N LYS A 172 -6.30 -19.00 19.07
CA LYS A 172 -6.07 -20.37 18.59
C LYS A 172 -7.04 -20.66 17.45
N ASN A 173 -6.50 -21.13 16.33
CA ASN A 173 -7.30 -21.57 15.21
C ASN A 173 -7.71 -23.04 15.43
N LYS A 174 -9.00 -23.32 15.57
CA LYS A 174 -9.56 -24.68 15.62
C LYS A 174 -10.46 -24.90 14.42
N MET A 175 -9.91 -25.47 13.33
CA MET A 175 -10.55 -26.03 12.11
C MET A 175 -11.70 -25.25 11.44
N LEU A 176 -12.70 -24.78 12.19
CA LEU A 176 -13.88 -24.02 11.77
C LEU A 176 -14.08 -22.72 12.56
N ARG A 177 -13.39 -22.51 13.70
CA ARG A 177 -13.56 -21.34 14.58
C ARG A 177 -12.25 -20.84 15.18
N VAL A 178 -12.17 -19.54 15.33
CA VAL A 178 -11.08 -18.83 16.00
C VAL A 178 -11.53 -18.53 17.43
N LYS A 179 -10.70 -18.88 18.42
CA LYS A 179 -10.97 -18.63 19.85
C LYS A 179 -9.87 -17.79 20.46
N ILE A 180 -10.22 -16.93 21.40
CA ILE A 180 -9.27 -16.15 22.18
C ILE A 180 -8.39 -17.11 22.99
N ASP A 181 -7.08 -16.88 22.98
CA ASP A 181 -6.13 -17.60 23.82
C ASP A 181 -5.88 -16.79 25.09
N GLU A 182 -6.40 -17.26 26.23
CA GLU A 182 -6.23 -16.61 27.54
C GLU A 182 -4.88 -16.94 28.23
N ARG A 183 -3.90 -17.47 27.48
CA ARG A 183 -2.58 -17.84 28.00
C ARG A 183 -1.60 -16.68 28.03
#